data_AF-A0A3R8T415-F1
#
_entry.id   AF-A0A3R8T415-F1
#
_cell.length_a   1.000
_cell.length_b   1.000
_cell.length_c   1.000
_cell.angle_alpha   90.00
_cell.angle_beta   90.00
_cell.angle_gamma   90.00
#
_symmetry.space_group_name_H-M   'P 1'
#
loop_
_entity.id
_entity.type
_entity.pdbx_description
1 polymer ?
#
loop_
_entity_poly.entity_id
_entity_poly.type
_entity_poly.pdbx_seq_one_letter_code
_entity_poly.pdbx_strand_id
1 'polypeptide(L)'
;MSTVPPPLQPQAAPRATHTPDGAPKFISPLAKSILVVCIVSAISWAGCAVLAVVLHQWAWLQELTAGSDLSWMPPSLLWFGRHAVAVNLAMTALCVAGAVSCWGLLRRLNWALQLFIVLLVLTAVLNFFVVWVVDDIFRQLALHLPAAVDDIDQGELRSELVVQRILYTGISLATAVSFAVLHAWLLVRLRRPDVKAWFAR
;
A
#
# COMPACT_ATOMS: atom_id res chain seq x y z
N MET A 1 46.17 56.26 13.09
CA MET A 1 44.90 55.96 12.38
C MET A 1 44.52 54.52 12.72
N SER A 2 43.59 54.34 13.66
CA SER A 2 43.20 53.02 14.16
C SER A 2 41.99 52.52 13.37
N THR A 3 42.18 51.51 12.53
CA THR A 3 41.12 50.87 11.75
C THR A 3 40.44 49.80 12.62
N VAL A 4 39.30 50.14 13.20
CA VAL A 4 38.42 49.19 13.89
C VAL A 4 37.80 48.26 12.84
N PRO A 5 37.91 46.93 12.98
CA PRO A 5 37.24 45.99 12.07
C PRO A 5 35.72 46.05 12.27
N PRO A 6 34.92 45.83 11.20
CA PRO A 6 33.47 45.93 11.28
C PRO A 6 32.89 44.82 12.19
N PRO A 7 31.80 45.09 12.93
CA PRO A 7 31.16 44.08 13.74
C PRO A 7 30.56 42.99 12.83
N LEU A 8 30.89 41.73 13.12
CA LEU A 8 30.27 40.56 12.51
C LEU A 8 28.77 40.63 12.77
N GLN A 9 27.97 40.80 11.71
CA GLN A 9 26.52 40.73 11.80
C GLN A 9 26.12 39.35 12.38
N PRO A 10 25.17 39.30 13.32
CA PRO A 10 24.61 38.03 13.77
C PRO A 10 24.07 37.28 12.56
N GLN A 11 24.65 36.12 12.24
CA GLN A 11 24.09 35.21 11.25
C GLN A 11 22.63 34.97 11.62
N ALA A 12 21.72 35.39 10.73
CA ALA A 12 20.30 35.12 10.86
C ALA A 12 20.12 33.62 11.11
N ALA A 13 19.60 33.26 12.29
CA ALA A 13 19.35 31.90 12.67
C ALA A 13 18.57 31.18 11.55
N PRO A 14 18.96 29.94 11.17
CA PRO A 14 18.25 29.20 10.14
C PRO A 14 16.78 29.16 10.49
N ARG A 15 15.95 29.69 9.59
CA ARG A 15 14.49 29.79 9.68
C ARG A 15 13.93 28.51 10.32
N ALA A 16 13.45 28.63 11.56
CA ALA A 16 13.04 27.51 12.38
C ALA A 16 11.91 26.70 11.72
N THR A 17 12.27 25.59 11.08
CA THR A 17 11.34 24.53 10.65
C THR A 17 10.94 23.60 11.79
N HIS A 18 11.42 23.88 13.01
CA HIS A 18 11.25 23.05 14.21
C HIS A 18 10.18 23.66 15.14
N THR A 19 9.35 22.82 15.78
CA THR A 19 8.54 23.22 16.94
C THR A 19 9.44 23.60 18.12
N PRO A 20 8.91 24.24 19.19
CA PRO A 20 9.64 24.50 20.43
C PRO A 20 10.41 23.29 21.00
N ASP A 21 9.96 22.06 20.71
CA ASP A 21 10.59 20.80 21.14
C ASP A 21 11.64 20.21 20.15
N GLY A 22 12.00 20.93 19.09
CA GLY A 22 12.96 20.47 18.09
C GLY A 22 12.45 19.38 17.13
N ALA A 23 11.23 18.87 17.32
CA ALA A 23 10.61 17.87 16.45
C ALA A 23 10.20 18.48 15.09
N PRO A 24 10.40 17.78 13.96
CA PRO A 24 9.84 18.23 12.69
C PRO A 24 8.30 18.24 12.76
N LYS A 25 7.67 19.41 12.58
CA LYS A 25 6.21 19.63 12.65
C LYS A 25 5.36 18.62 11.86
N PHE A 26 5.93 18.02 10.83
CA PHE A 26 5.28 17.11 9.91
C PHE A 26 5.19 15.65 10.40
N ILE A 27 6.13 15.18 11.23
CA ILE A 27 6.23 13.75 11.56
C ILE A 27 5.09 13.30 12.48
N SER A 28 4.75 14.12 13.48
CA SER A 28 3.71 13.79 14.46
C SER A 28 2.30 13.64 13.85
N PRO A 29 1.77 14.59 13.04
CA PRO A 29 0.46 14.41 12.42
C PRO A 29 0.46 13.29 11.36
N LEU A 30 1.53 13.12 10.59
CA LEU A 30 1.64 12.06 9.60
C LEU A 30 1.70 10.67 10.25
N ALA A 31 2.50 10.50 11.31
CA ALA A 31 2.58 9.22 12.02
C ALA A 31 1.23 8.85 12.65
N LYS A 32 0.48 9.83 13.17
CA LYS A 32 -0.86 9.61 13.73
C LYS A 32 -1.88 9.22 12.66
N SER A 33 -1.90 9.91 11.51
CA SER A 33 -2.84 9.55 10.43
C SER A 33 -2.55 8.16 9.88
N ILE A 34 -1.28 7.84 9.62
CA ILE A 34 -0.88 6.50 9.16
C ILE A 34 -1.20 5.43 10.22
N LEU A 35 -0.99 5.73 11.51
CA LEU A 35 -1.35 4.81 12.59
C LEU A 35 -2.85 4.47 12.58
N VAL A 36 -3.72 5.48 12.44
CA VAL A 36 -5.18 5.26 12.37
C VAL A 36 -5.52 4.41 11.15
N VAL A 37 -4.97 4.74 9.98
CA VAL A 37 -5.20 3.96 8.76
C VAL A 37 -4.73 2.51 8.95
N CYS A 38 -3.53 2.28 9.50
CA CYS A 38 -3.03 0.94 9.78
C CYS A 38 -3.94 0.15 10.74
N ILE A 39 -4.46 0.78 11.79
CA ILE A 39 -5.37 0.12 12.75
C ILE A 39 -6.69 -0.25 12.05
N VAL A 40 -7.30 0.71 11.35
CA VAL A 40 -8.57 0.46 10.63
C VAL A 40 -8.38 -0.65 9.59
N SER A 41 -7.31 -0.58 8.79
CA SER A 41 -7.00 -1.62 7.82
C SER A 41 -6.73 -2.97 8.47
N ALA A 42 -6.03 -3.04 9.61
CA ALA A 42 -5.82 -4.30 10.32
C ALA A 42 -7.16 -4.93 10.76
N ILE A 43 -8.09 -4.12 11.26
CA ILE A 43 -9.43 -4.58 11.64
C ILE A 43 -10.19 -5.07 10.42
N SER A 44 -10.16 -4.32 9.31
CA SER A 44 -10.81 -4.72 8.06
C SER A 44 -10.27 -6.05 7.53
N TRP A 45 -8.95 -6.21 7.45
CA TRP A 45 -8.32 -7.45 6.98
C TRP A 45 -8.58 -8.64 7.91
N ALA A 46 -8.59 -8.42 9.23
CA ALA A 46 -9.00 -9.45 10.18
C ALA A 46 -10.47 -9.86 9.99
N GLY A 47 -11.36 -8.89 9.76
CA GLY A 47 -12.76 -9.15 9.42
C GLY A 47 -12.91 -9.95 8.11
N CYS A 48 -12.15 -9.60 7.07
CA CYS A 48 -12.10 -10.36 5.83
C CYS A 48 -11.56 -11.79 6.03
N ALA A 49 -10.57 -11.99 6.90
CA ALA A 49 -10.07 -13.32 7.25
C ALA A 49 -11.16 -14.17 7.89
N VAL A 50 -11.90 -13.60 8.85
CA VAL A 50 -13.02 -14.29 9.51
C VAL A 50 -14.10 -14.61 8.48
N LEU A 51 -14.49 -13.65 7.64
CA LEU A 51 -15.46 -13.88 6.58
C LEU A 51 -15.03 -14.99 5.62
N ALA A 52 -13.76 -15.02 5.21
CA ALA A 52 -13.21 -16.06 4.35
C ALA A 52 -13.31 -17.45 5.01
N VAL A 53 -13.03 -17.57 6.31
CA VAL A 53 -13.22 -18.82 7.06
C VAL A 53 -14.68 -19.24 7.08
N VAL A 54 -15.59 -18.31 7.39
CA VAL A 54 -17.03 -18.59 7.43
C VAL A 54 -17.54 -19.07 6.07
N LEU A 55 -17.20 -18.35 5.00
CA LEU A 55 -17.59 -18.71 3.63
C LEU A 55 -17.02 -20.08 3.22
N HIS A 56 -15.80 -20.42 3.63
CA HIS A 56 -15.21 -21.73 3.33
C HIS A 56 -15.94 -22.88 4.03
N GLN A 57 -16.54 -22.64 5.20
CA GLN A 57 -17.29 -23.65 5.96
C GLN A 57 -18.71 -23.90 5.45
N TRP A 58 -19.20 -23.06 4.53
CA TRP A 58 -20.55 -23.16 4.03
C TRP A 58 -20.67 -24.26 2.96
N ALA A 59 -21.33 -25.36 3.31
CA ALA A 59 -21.47 -26.54 2.46
C ALA A 59 -22.09 -26.23 1.09
N TRP A 60 -23.06 -25.33 1.03
CA TRP A 60 -23.69 -24.92 -0.23
C TRP A 60 -22.72 -24.23 -1.20
N LEU A 61 -21.75 -23.45 -0.69
CA LEU A 61 -20.71 -22.81 -1.52
C LEU A 61 -19.70 -23.82 -2.02
N GLN A 62 -19.35 -24.81 -1.19
CA GLN A 62 -18.48 -25.92 -1.59
C GLN A 62 -19.12 -26.75 -2.71
N GLU A 63 -20.42 -27.00 -2.61
CA GLU A 63 -21.18 -27.74 -3.62
C GLU A 63 -21.32 -26.94 -4.92
N LEU A 64 -21.59 -25.63 -4.83
CA LEU A 64 -21.62 -24.74 -5.99
C LEU A 64 -20.25 -24.67 -6.70
N THR A 65 -19.16 -24.54 -5.94
CA THR A 65 -17.80 -24.44 -6.50
C THR A 65 -17.27 -25.77 -7.02
N ALA A 66 -17.67 -26.90 -6.43
CA ALA A 66 -17.33 -28.24 -6.93
C ALA A 66 -18.08 -28.59 -8.24
N GLY A 67 -19.30 -28.08 -8.42
CA GLY A 67 -20.10 -28.28 -9.63
C GLY A 67 -19.86 -27.26 -10.75
N SER A 68 -19.12 -26.18 -10.48
CA SER A 68 -18.88 -25.11 -11.46
C SER A 68 -17.57 -25.34 -12.21
N ASP A 69 -17.57 -25.11 -13.52
CA ASP A 69 -16.32 -25.05 -14.29
C ASP A 69 -15.60 -23.74 -13.98
N LEU A 70 -14.57 -23.81 -13.12
CA LEU A 70 -13.72 -22.68 -12.74
C LEU A 70 -12.53 -22.49 -13.71
N SER A 71 -12.51 -23.14 -14.88
CA SER A 71 -11.44 -23.00 -15.88
C SER A 71 -11.23 -21.56 -16.36
N TRP A 72 -12.28 -20.73 -16.33
CA TRP A 72 -12.22 -19.30 -16.65
C TRP A 72 -11.54 -18.44 -15.56
N MET A 73 -11.40 -18.98 -14.34
CA MET A 73 -10.85 -18.26 -13.20
C MET A 73 -9.32 -18.22 -13.28
N PRO A 74 -8.69 -17.04 -13.12
CA PRO A 74 -7.25 -16.93 -13.08
C PRO A 74 -6.56 -17.86 -12.09
N PRO A 75 -5.44 -18.51 -12.47
CA PRO A 75 -4.64 -19.28 -11.52
C PRO A 75 -4.21 -18.43 -10.32
N SER A 76 -3.99 -17.12 -10.55
CA SER A 76 -3.74 -16.13 -9.51
C SER A 76 -4.91 -16.02 -8.53
N LEU A 77 -6.15 -15.88 -9.03
CA LEU A 77 -7.37 -15.84 -8.21
C LEU A 77 -7.65 -17.16 -7.49
N LEU A 78 -7.46 -18.30 -8.15
CA LEU A 78 -7.62 -19.62 -7.54
C LEU A 78 -6.60 -19.84 -6.42
N TRP A 79 -5.38 -19.37 -6.60
CA TRP A 79 -4.35 -19.39 -5.54
C TRP A 79 -4.73 -18.46 -4.39
N PHE A 80 -5.20 -17.23 -4.68
CA PHE A 80 -5.67 -16.28 -3.68
C PHE A 80 -6.87 -16.79 -2.89
N GLY A 81 -7.85 -17.42 -3.55
CA GLY A 81 -9.01 -18.01 -2.87
C GLY A 81 -8.61 -19.13 -1.92
N ARG A 82 -7.71 -20.02 -2.37
CA ARG A 82 -7.21 -21.13 -1.56
C ARG A 82 -6.39 -20.68 -0.36
N HIS A 83 -5.61 -19.61 -0.53
CA HIS A 83 -4.78 -19.02 0.53
C HIS A 83 -5.40 -17.76 1.12
N ALA A 84 -6.71 -17.52 0.95
CA ALA A 84 -7.34 -16.26 1.31
C ALA A 84 -7.11 -15.92 2.78
N VAL A 85 -7.29 -16.90 3.66
CA VAL A 85 -7.04 -16.72 5.11
C VAL A 85 -5.59 -16.34 5.38
N ALA A 86 -4.63 -17.06 4.77
CA ALA A 86 -3.20 -16.79 4.96
C ALA A 86 -2.80 -15.40 4.43
N VAL A 87 -3.33 -14.98 3.28
CA VAL A 87 -3.13 -13.65 2.70
C VAL A 87 -3.71 -12.57 3.60
N ASN A 88 -4.96 -12.72 4.05
CA ASN A 88 -5.60 -11.74 4.94
C ASN A 88 -4.84 -11.62 6.27
N LEU A 89 -4.36 -12.73 6.83
CA LEU A 89 -3.51 -12.72 8.04
C LEU A 89 -2.17 -12.04 7.78
N ALA A 90 -1.52 -12.30 6.65
CA ALA A 90 -0.28 -11.62 6.27
C ALA A 90 -0.48 -10.11 6.11
N MET A 91 -1.59 -9.67 5.49
CA MET A 91 -1.96 -8.26 5.37
C MET A 91 -2.25 -7.63 6.75
N THR A 92 -2.93 -8.37 7.62
CA THR A 92 -3.19 -7.92 9.00
C THR A 92 -1.88 -7.74 9.76
N ALA A 93 -0.96 -8.71 9.67
CA ALA A 93 0.36 -8.62 10.27
C ALA A 93 1.17 -7.43 9.72
N LEU A 94 1.08 -7.17 8.42
CA LEU A 94 1.70 -6.02 7.77
C LEU A 94 1.15 -4.68 8.32
N CYS A 95 -0.18 -4.59 8.49
CA CYS A 95 -0.82 -3.43 9.09
C CYS A 95 -0.43 -3.23 10.56
N VAL A 96 -0.34 -4.32 11.34
CA VAL A 96 0.14 -4.28 12.73
C VAL A 96 1.60 -3.83 12.80
N ALA A 97 2.47 -4.35 11.94
CA ALA A 97 3.86 -3.92 11.84
C ALA A 97 3.95 -2.42 11.47
N GLY A 98 3.07 -1.95 10.58
CA GLY A 98 2.88 -0.53 10.28
C GLY A 98 2.53 0.28 11.53
N ALA A 99 1.52 -0.15 12.28
CA ALA A 99 1.12 0.52 13.51
C ALA A 99 2.25 0.56 14.56
N VAL A 100 2.96 -0.55 14.75
CA VAL A 100 4.13 -0.64 15.64
C VAL A 100 5.24 0.31 15.19
N SER A 101 5.49 0.41 13.88
CA SER A 101 6.50 1.32 13.34
C SER A 101 6.11 2.79 13.56
N CYS A 102 4.85 3.16 13.36
CA CYS A 102 4.35 4.52 13.63
C CYS A 102 4.42 4.86 15.12
N TRP A 103 4.07 3.91 15.99
CA TRP A 103 4.20 4.07 17.44
C TRP A 103 5.66 4.24 17.86
N GLY A 104 6.57 3.43 17.31
CA GLY A 104 7.99 3.55 17.58
C GLY A 104 8.58 4.86 17.06
N LEU A 105 8.07 5.37 15.94
CA LEU A 105 8.42 6.69 15.40
C LEU A 105 8.02 7.82 16.36
N LEU A 106 6.84 7.72 16.98
CA LEU A 106 6.38 8.66 18.02
C LEU A 106 7.24 8.57 19.29
N ARG A 107 7.74 7.37 19.62
CA ARG A 107 8.63 7.12 20.77
C ARG A 107 10.12 7.32 20.49
N ARG A 108 10.49 7.88 19.33
CA ARG A 108 11.89 8.15 18.93
C ARG A 108 12.79 6.91 18.87
N LEU A 109 12.25 5.74 18.55
CA LEU A 109 13.03 4.50 18.49
C LEU A 109 13.72 4.35 17.13
N ASN A 110 15.04 4.19 17.13
CA ASN A 110 15.85 4.06 15.90
C ASN A 110 15.47 2.87 15.01
N TRP A 111 15.06 1.75 15.62
CA TRP A 111 14.62 0.55 14.88
C TRP A 111 13.29 0.77 14.15
N ALA A 112 12.42 1.63 14.69
CA ALA A 112 11.11 1.91 14.10
C ALA A 112 11.22 2.65 12.75
N LEU A 113 12.23 3.51 12.60
CA LEU A 113 12.51 4.20 11.34
C LEU A 113 12.96 3.22 10.25
N GLN A 114 13.79 2.24 10.59
CA GLN A 114 14.18 1.20 9.64
C GLN A 114 12.99 0.32 9.25
N LEU A 115 12.18 -0.11 10.23
CA LEU A 115 10.97 -0.89 9.98
C LEU A 115 9.98 -0.14 9.07
N PHE A 116 9.75 1.14 9.34
CA PHE A 116 8.87 1.98 8.51
C PHE A 116 9.37 2.10 7.06
N ILE A 117 10.68 2.25 6.85
CA ILE A 117 11.28 2.27 5.51
C ILE A 117 11.06 0.94 4.78
N VAL A 118 11.30 -0.20 5.45
CA VAL A 118 11.09 -1.53 4.85
C VAL A 118 9.63 -1.71 4.46
N LEU A 119 8.70 -1.31 5.33
CA LEU A 119 7.27 -1.39 5.06
C LEU A 119 6.85 -0.51 3.88
N LEU A 120 7.41 0.70 3.74
CA LEU A 120 7.16 1.56 2.59
C LEU A 120 7.57 0.89 1.27
N VAL A 121 8.76 0.30 1.22
CA VAL A 121 9.24 -0.39 0.02
C VAL A 121 8.36 -1.61 -0.28
N LEU A 122 8.01 -2.39 0.75
CA LEU A 122 7.16 -3.56 0.61
C LEU A 122 5.77 -3.20 0.08
N THR A 123 5.14 -2.13 0.61
CA THR A 123 3.85 -1.62 0.11
C THR A 123 3.95 -1.15 -1.34
N ALA A 124 5.04 -0.47 -1.72
CA ALA A 124 5.23 -0.06 -3.11
C ALA A 124 5.32 -1.27 -4.06
N VAL A 125 6.06 -2.32 -3.69
CA VAL A 125 6.13 -3.57 -4.47
C VAL A 125 4.75 -4.24 -4.56
N LEU A 126 4.01 -4.28 -3.45
CA LEU A 126 2.69 -4.89 -3.43
C LEU A 126 1.70 -4.17 -4.35
N ASN A 127 1.79 -2.83 -4.46
CA ASN A 127 0.96 -2.08 -5.40
C ASN A 127 1.21 -2.47 -6.87
N PHE A 128 2.46 -2.74 -7.26
CA PHE A 128 2.75 -3.25 -8.61
C PHE A 128 2.22 -4.67 -8.82
N PHE A 129 2.28 -5.50 -7.78
CA PHE A 129 1.70 -6.84 -7.84
C PHE A 129 0.19 -6.80 -8.10
N VAL A 130 -0.53 -5.85 -7.49
CA VAL A 130 -1.97 -5.65 -7.75
C VAL A 130 -2.24 -5.32 -9.22
N VAL A 131 -1.43 -4.47 -9.85
CA VAL A 131 -1.57 -4.15 -11.29
C VAL A 131 -1.46 -5.41 -12.15
N TRP A 132 -0.49 -6.27 -11.84
CA TRP A 132 -0.28 -7.52 -12.56
C TRP A 132 -1.47 -8.48 -12.41
N VAL A 133 -2.00 -8.62 -11.19
CA VAL A 133 -3.18 -9.47 -10.92
C VAL A 133 -4.42 -8.95 -11.67
N VAL A 134 -4.66 -7.63 -11.65
CA VAL A 134 -5.78 -7.02 -12.37
C VAL A 134 -5.68 -7.28 -13.88
N ASP A 135 -4.49 -7.12 -14.46
CA ASP A 135 -4.28 -7.39 -15.89
C ASP A 135 -4.52 -8.86 -16.25
N ASP A 136 -4.06 -9.80 -15.41
CA ASP A 136 -4.27 -11.24 -15.59
C ASP A 136 -5.77 -11.61 -15.54
N ILE A 137 -6.54 -11.02 -14.62
CA ILE A 137 -8.00 -11.21 -14.54
C ILE A 137 -8.68 -10.79 -15.84
N PHE A 138 -8.44 -9.56 -16.30
CA PHE A 138 -9.07 -9.06 -17.52
C PHE A 138 -8.64 -9.84 -18.75
N ARG A 139 -7.38 -10.29 -18.81
CA ARG A 139 -6.88 -11.13 -19.91
C ARG A 139 -7.65 -12.45 -20.00
N GLN A 140 -7.93 -13.09 -18.87
CA GLN A 140 -8.64 -14.36 -18.85
C GLN A 140 -10.13 -14.22 -19.09
N LEU A 141 -10.72 -13.13 -18.59
CA LEU A 141 -12.10 -12.79 -18.90
C LEU A 141 -12.29 -12.56 -20.40
N ALA A 142 -11.38 -11.83 -21.06
CA ALA A 142 -11.45 -11.61 -22.51
C ALA A 142 -11.28 -12.90 -23.34
N LEU A 143 -10.63 -13.94 -22.80
CA LEU A 143 -10.44 -15.22 -23.48
C LEU A 143 -11.64 -16.16 -23.34
N HIS A 144 -12.26 -16.22 -22.16
CA HIS A 144 -13.30 -17.22 -21.85
C HIS A 144 -14.73 -16.68 -21.97
N LEU A 145 -14.95 -15.38 -21.77
CA LEU A 145 -16.30 -14.80 -21.80
C LEU A 145 -17.00 -14.91 -23.16
N PRO A 146 -16.32 -14.75 -24.32
CA PRO A 146 -16.95 -14.94 -25.63
C PRO A 146 -17.42 -16.38 -25.90
N ALA A 147 -16.86 -17.38 -25.21
CA ALA A 147 -17.26 -18.78 -25.36
C ALA A 147 -18.44 -19.16 -24.45
N ALA A 148 -18.75 -18.34 -23.44
CA ALA A 148 -19.79 -18.61 -22.46
C ALA A 148 -21.15 -17.95 -22.80
N VAL A 149 -21.20 -17.11 -23.83
CA VAL A 149 -22.38 -16.31 -24.18
C VAL A 149 -22.66 -16.43 -25.68
N ASP A 150 -23.70 -17.19 -26.03
CA ASP A 150 -24.16 -17.40 -27.41
C ASP A 150 -25.05 -16.25 -27.94
N ASP A 151 -25.62 -15.44 -27.06
CA ASP A 151 -26.75 -14.53 -27.38
C ASP A 151 -26.36 -13.04 -27.47
N ILE A 152 -25.07 -12.70 -27.39
CA ILE A 152 -24.56 -11.32 -27.46
C ILE A 152 -23.57 -11.16 -28.62
N ASP A 153 -23.57 -10.00 -29.27
CA ASP A 153 -22.56 -9.65 -30.27
C ASP A 153 -21.16 -9.69 -29.65
N GLN A 154 -20.43 -10.76 -29.95
CA GLN A 154 -19.11 -11.04 -29.39
C GLN A 154 -18.08 -9.97 -29.78
N GLY A 155 -18.29 -9.25 -30.88
CA GLY A 155 -17.42 -8.17 -31.32
C GLY A 155 -17.49 -6.95 -30.41
N GLU A 156 -18.72 -6.53 -30.07
CA GLU A 156 -18.97 -5.41 -29.16
C GLU A 156 -18.49 -5.74 -27.74
N LEU A 157 -18.82 -6.92 -27.23
CA LEU A 157 -18.44 -7.36 -25.89
C LEU A 157 -16.91 -7.45 -25.70
N ARG A 158 -16.18 -7.96 -26.71
CA ARG A 158 -14.70 -7.98 -26.69
C ARG A 158 -14.12 -6.57 -26.72
N SER A 159 -14.71 -5.65 -27.48
CA SER A 159 -14.24 -4.28 -27.57
C SER A 159 -14.40 -3.53 -26.23
N GLU A 160 -15.53 -3.71 -25.55
CA GLU A 160 -15.78 -3.14 -24.23
C GLU A 160 -14.81 -3.69 -23.18
N LEU A 161 -14.56 -5.00 -23.17
CA LEU A 161 -13.60 -5.62 -22.25
C LEU A 161 -12.17 -5.11 -22.44
N VAL A 162 -11.74 -4.88 -23.69
CA VAL A 162 -10.42 -4.30 -23.97
C VAL A 162 -10.34 -2.86 -23.48
N VAL A 163 -11.39 -2.06 -23.70
CA VAL A 163 -11.45 -0.68 -23.20
C VAL A 163 -11.42 -0.65 -21.67
N GLN A 164 -12.24 -1.48 -21.01
CA GLN A 164 -12.23 -1.61 -19.55
C GLN A 164 -10.86 -2.05 -19.03
N ARG A 165 -10.23 -3.05 -19.64
CA ARG A 165 -8.88 -3.49 -19.26
C ARG A 165 -7.88 -2.34 -19.33
N ILE A 166 -7.87 -1.58 -20.43
CA ILE A 166 -6.94 -0.45 -20.59
C ILE A 166 -7.19 0.61 -19.51
N LEU A 167 -8.46 0.94 -19.24
CA LEU A 167 -8.82 1.92 -18.22
C LEU A 167 -8.44 1.45 -16.82
N TYR A 168 -8.83 0.23 -16.42
CA TYR A 168 -8.57 -0.28 -15.08
C TYR A 168 -7.09 -0.56 -14.84
N THR A 169 -6.38 -1.20 -15.77
CA THR A 169 -4.93 -1.41 -15.67
C THR A 169 -4.20 -0.07 -15.70
N GLY A 170 -4.63 0.88 -16.54
CA GLY A 170 -4.07 2.23 -16.61
C GLY A 170 -4.21 3.00 -15.30
N ILE A 171 -5.41 3.04 -14.72
CA ILE A 171 -5.67 3.69 -13.41
C ILE A 171 -4.89 2.99 -12.30
N SER A 172 -4.86 1.65 -12.29
CA SER A 172 -4.10 0.87 -11.30
C SER A 172 -2.61 1.16 -11.39
N LEU A 173 -2.05 1.21 -12.61
CA LEU A 173 -0.65 1.55 -12.85
C LEU A 173 -0.35 2.99 -12.43
N ALA A 174 -1.20 3.96 -12.79
CA ALA A 174 -1.05 5.35 -12.40
C ALA A 174 -1.07 5.51 -10.87
N THR A 175 -1.96 4.77 -10.19
CA THR A 175 -2.04 4.74 -8.73
C THR A 175 -0.77 4.13 -8.12
N ALA A 176 -0.31 2.98 -8.63
CA ALA A 176 0.90 2.32 -8.16
C ALA A 176 2.14 3.21 -8.31
N VAL A 177 2.30 3.87 -9.46
CA VAL A 177 3.39 4.83 -9.72
C VAL A 177 3.30 6.03 -8.80
N SER A 178 2.11 6.62 -8.62
CA SER A 178 1.90 7.77 -7.73
C SER A 178 2.31 7.45 -6.30
N PHE A 179 1.88 6.29 -5.78
CA PHE A 179 2.32 5.82 -4.49
C PHE A 179 3.82 5.55 -4.46
N ALA A 180 4.41 4.88 -5.46
CA ALA A 180 5.85 4.61 -5.49
C ALA A 180 6.68 5.90 -5.42
N VAL A 181 6.28 6.95 -6.15
CA VAL A 181 6.91 8.28 -6.10
C VAL A 181 6.77 8.89 -4.71
N LEU A 182 5.57 8.83 -4.11
CA LEU A 182 5.32 9.34 -2.76
C LEU A 182 6.17 8.60 -1.71
N HIS A 183 6.28 7.28 -1.81
CA HIS A 183 7.08 6.43 -0.92
C HIS A 183 8.57 6.73 -1.08
N ALA A 184 9.06 6.88 -2.32
CA ALA A 184 10.45 7.24 -2.62
C ALA A 184 10.78 8.64 -2.06
N TRP A 185 9.89 9.61 -2.25
CA TRP A 185 10.04 10.94 -1.69
C TRP A 185 10.11 10.92 -0.16
N LEU A 186 9.21 10.16 0.48
CA LEU A 186 9.19 10.01 1.93
C LEU A 186 10.47 9.35 2.45
N LEU A 187 10.98 8.34 1.74
CA LEU A 187 12.23 7.64 2.05
C LEU A 187 13.45 8.58 1.96
N VAL A 188 13.54 9.40 0.91
CA VAL A 188 14.58 10.44 0.79
C VAL A 188 14.47 11.45 1.93
N ARG A 189 13.25 11.85 2.30
CA ARG A 189 13.00 12.81 3.37
C ARG A 189 13.38 12.27 4.75
N LEU A 190 13.03 11.01 5.05
CA LEU A 190 13.34 10.31 6.29
C LEU A 190 14.85 10.04 6.45
N ARG A 191 15.58 9.88 5.35
CA ARG A 191 17.04 9.68 5.35
C ARG A 191 17.84 10.96 5.56
N ARG A 192 17.20 12.14 5.60
CA ARG A 192 17.92 13.40 5.84
C ARG A 192 18.65 13.39 7.19
N PRO A 193 19.87 13.95 7.24
CA PRO A 193 20.68 13.98 8.46
C PRO A 193 19.96 14.69 9.62
N ASP A 194 19.15 15.71 9.33
CA ASP A 194 18.36 16.44 10.32
C ASP A 194 17.37 15.55 11.10
N VAL A 195 16.78 14.56 10.42
CA VAL A 195 15.85 13.61 11.05
C VAL A 195 16.63 12.60 11.87
N LYS A 196 17.71 12.02 11.31
CA LYS A 196 18.58 11.09 12.04
C LYS A 196 19.18 11.71 13.30
N ALA A 197 19.60 12.97 13.23
CA ALA A 197 20.16 13.71 14.37
C ALA A 197 19.12 13.92 15.49
N TRP A 198 17.83 13.99 15.16
CA TRP A 198 16.75 14.10 16.14
C TRP A 198 16.44 12.76 16.84
N PHE A 199 16.54 11.64 16.13
CA PHE A 199 16.40 10.31 16.74
C PHE A 199 17.64 9.87 17.56
N ALA A 200 18.78 10.55 17.38
CA ALA A 200 20.00 10.32 18.15
C ALA A 200 20.07 11.13 19.46
N ARG A 201 19.08 11.98 19.77
CA ARG A 201 18.94 12.76 21.01
C ARG A 201 17.85 12.19 21.90
#